data_AF-A0A1K2CPS2-F1
#
_entry.id   AF-A0A1K2CPS2-F1
#
_cell.length_a   1.000
_cell.length_b   1.000
_cell.length_c   1.000
_cell.angle_alpha   90.00
_cell.angle_beta   90.00
_cell.angle_gamma   90.00
#
_symmetry.space_group_name_H-M   'P 1'
#
loop_
_entity.id
_entity.type
_entity.pdbx_description
1 polymer ?
#
loop_
_entity_poly.entity_id
_entity_poly.type
_entity_poly.pdbx_seq_one_letter_code
_entity_poly.pdbx_strand_id
1 'polypeptide(L)'
;MTQVTEGNTSLSAEQGRSTVLALVLLRGAVAAGLGLGSVAVLVLALWIGSPASDSNPGGALHAAAGLWLLAHGAELIRTDTLSGVPAPVGLVPLLLAAVPVWLVHRAARDALVPDEGRPVPSAVGAFVMVVSGYLLVGAVVAYYGRGGSPAVHPPSLIFPSAVVVAGAAAAGVWTAAGRPVGPPPSWAPVSLHEALAHGRFRERAGTVWRSAAAGVAVLFGGGALLVAVALMWHAHSAQQSFVQLSGDWAGRVAVLLLALGLVPNAAVWGAAYGLGPGFALGTASTVTPIAFAGRPALPRFPLLAAVPAEGPGTVLNWSAVAVPVAAGVTVAWFTARRAAPPHAARAEAWSLRETALAAALAAVGCGAGTAVLAAAAGGPLGTRALVEFGPVWWLTGAAALVWTALIGVPAALLLRAWRLREPDGGAWWRRADAVPAEGEGEGAEAERAEAAYVAGAPGAAASGKGAKPEPEPERAPGDGPAPLPVASLATGAASAPASAPVPPAARIFVPDGDEDFAPYDFLPTDPWHERTARPGEAGPSGTKDPSS
;
A
#
# COMPACT_ATOMS: atom_id res chain seq x y z
N MET A 1 48.09 -36.73 -27.74
CA MET A 1 48.30 -35.26 -27.68
C MET A 1 46.93 -34.60 -27.91
N THR A 2 46.05 -34.65 -26.92
CA THR A 2 44.66 -34.15 -26.98
C THR A 2 44.22 -33.82 -25.56
N GLN A 3 44.72 -32.71 -25.02
CA GLN A 3 44.36 -32.25 -23.68
C GLN A 3 44.41 -30.72 -23.53
N VAL A 4 44.24 -29.96 -24.62
CA VAL A 4 44.46 -28.49 -24.62
C VAL A 4 43.18 -27.66 -24.86
N THR A 5 42.05 -28.27 -25.22
CA THR A 5 40.82 -27.52 -25.56
C THR A 5 39.81 -27.34 -24.41
N GLU A 6 39.99 -27.96 -23.25
CA GLU A 6 39.04 -27.84 -22.12
C GLU A 6 39.31 -26.60 -21.22
N GLY A 7 40.53 -26.05 -21.25
CA GLY A 7 40.90 -24.89 -20.42
C GLY A 7 40.30 -23.55 -20.89
N ASN A 8 40.15 -23.34 -22.20
CA ASN A 8 39.69 -22.05 -22.72
C ASN A 8 38.16 -21.87 -22.64
N THR A 9 37.39 -22.95 -22.71
CA THR A 9 35.92 -22.92 -22.60
C THR A 9 35.45 -22.72 -21.17
N SER A 10 36.15 -23.28 -20.18
CA SER A 10 35.85 -23.08 -18.76
C SER A 10 36.11 -21.64 -18.31
N LEU A 11 37.24 -21.04 -18.71
CA LEU A 11 37.56 -19.64 -18.38
C LEU A 11 36.56 -18.64 -18.98
N SER A 12 36.14 -18.84 -20.24
CA SER A 12 35.14 -17.99 -20.89
C SER A 12 33.76 -18.11 -20.24
N ALA A 13 33.37 -19.32 -19.81
CA ALA A 13 32.11 -19.55 -19.11
C ALA A 13 32.11 -18.93 -17.69
N GLU A 14 33.23 -18.98 -16.97
CA GLU A 14 33.39 -18.33 -15.66
C GLU A 14 33.40 -16.79 -15.77
N GLN A 15 34.08 -16.25 -16.78
CA GLN A 15 34.05 -14.82 -17.10
C GLN A 15 32.63 -14.35 -17.49
N GLY A 16 31.89 -15.15 -18.25
CA GLY A 16 30.50 -14.87 -18.57
C GLY A 16 29.59 -14.85 -17.33
N ARG A 17 29.77 -15.82 -16.42
CA ARG A 17 28.98 -15.91 -15.18
C ARG A 17 29.25 -14.76 -14.23
N SER A 18 30.52 -14.40 -14.03
CA SER A 18 30.91 -13.27 -13.17
C SER A 18 30.39 -11.94 -13.73
N THR A 19 30.47 -11.73 -15.04
CA THR A 19 29.94 -10.54 -15.71
C THR A 19 28.42 -10.42 -15.53
N VAL A 20 27.67 -11.51 -15.69
CA VAL A 20 26.22 -11.52 -15.48
C VAL A 20 25.86 -11.17 -14.04
N LEU A 21 26.53 -11.78 -13.06
CA LEU A 21 26.29 -11.49 -11.64
C LEU A 21 26.63 -10.04 -11.29
N ALA A 22 27.73 -9.50 -11.84
CA ALA A 22 28.10 -8.09 -11.65
C ALA A 22 27.05 -7.13 -12.22
N LEU A 23 26.49 -7.41 -13.40
CA LEU A 23 25.41 -6.62 -13.99
C LEU A 23 24.12 -6.65 -13.15
N VAL A 24 23.80 -7.81 -12.55
CA VAL A 24 22.63 -7.94 -11.67
C VAL A 24 22.85 -7.19 -10.34
N LEU A 25 24.06 -7.24 -9.78
CA LEU A 25 24.41 -6.43 -8.61
C LEU A 25 24.29 -4.94 -8.92
N LEU A 26 24.78 -4.51 -10.09
CA LEU A 26 24.64 -3.14 -10.55
C LEU A 26 23.17 -2.73 -10.69
N ARG A 27 22.27 -3.61 -11.17
CA ARG A 27 20.82 -3.34 -11.20
C ARG A 27 20.26 -3.06 -9.81
N GLY A 28 20.68 -3.80 -8.79
CA GLY A 28 20.31 -3.53 -7.39
C GLY A 28 20.82 -2.17 -6.91
N ALA A 29 22.07 -1.83 -7.21
CA ALA A 29 22.67 -0.54 -6.85
C ALA A 29 21.98 0.64 -7.58
N VAL A 30 21.66 0.49 -8.87
CA VAL A 30 20.92 1.49 -9.66
C VAL A 30 19.52 1.69 -9.09
N ALA A 31 18.82 0.62 -8.68
CA ALA A 31 17.51 0.74 -8.04
C ALA A 31 17.59 1.56 -6.74
N ALA A 32 18.63 1.36 -5.91
CA ALA A 32 18.86 2.16 -4.71
C ALA A 32 19.17 3.63 -5.07
N GLY A 33 20.06 3.85 -6.05
CA GLY A 33 20.43 5.18 -6.52
C GLY A 33 19.26 5.98 -7.10
N LEU A 34 18.37 5.33 -7.86
CA LEU A 34 17.14 5.97 -8.37
C LEU A 34 16.18 6.35 -7.25
N GLY A 35 16.01 5.46 -6.26
CA GLY A 35 15.19 5.75 -5.08
C GLY A 35 15.75 6.95 -4.30
N LEU A 36 17.03 6.91 -3.95
CA LEU A 36 17.71 8.00 -3.24
C LEU A 36 17.69 9.30 -4.04
N GLY A 37 18.02 9.24 -5.32
CA GLY A 37 18.06 10.39 -6.22
C GLY A 37 16.69 11.07 -6.35
N SER A 38 15.61 10.30 -6.42
CA SER A 38 14.25 10.86 -6.47
C SER A 38 13.90 11.66 -5.21
N VAL A 39 14.27 11.16 -4.03
CA VAL A 39 14.08 11.86 -2.74
C VAL A 39 14.99 13.08 -2.66
N ALA A 40 16.25 12.94 -3.06
CA ALA A 40 17.22 14.02 -3.04
C ALA A 40 16.79 15.19 -3.94
N VAL A 41 16.31 14.93 -5.16
CA VAL A 41 15.81 15.98 -6.06
C VAL A 41 14.63 16.72 -5.43
N LEU A 42 13.67 16.00 -4.83
CA LEU A 42 12.52 16.64 -4.18
C LEU A 42 12.95 17.51 -2.99
N VAL A 43 13.80 16.99 -2.10
CA VAL A 43 14.27 17.72 -0.91
C VAL A 43 15.12 18.93 -1.30
N LEU A 44 16.02 18.78 -2.28
CA LEU A 44 16.84 19.89 -2.77
C LEU A 44 16.00 20.95 -3.47
N ALA A 45 15.00 20.57 -4.28
CA ALA A 45 14.09 21.54 -4.90
C ALA A 45 13.31 22.36 -3.87
N LEU A 46 12.84 21.70 -2.80
CA LEU A 46 12.18 22.38 -1.68
C LEU A 46 13.13 23.31 -0.92
N TRP A 47 14.38 22.86 -0.68
CA TRP A 47 15.40 23.66 -0.01
C TRP A 47 15.79 24.90 -0.84
N ILE A 48 16.02 24.74 -2.15
CA ILE A 48 16.33 25.85 -3.08
C ILE A 48 15.15 26.85 -3.16
N GLY A 49 13.92 26.36 -3.09
CA GLY A 49 12.71 27.19 -3.12
C GLY A 49 12.37 27.87 -1.80
N SER A 50 13.08 27.57 -0.70
CA SER A 50 12.82 28.15 0.61
C SER A 50 13.45 29.55 0.73
N PRO A 51 12.68 30.60 1.09
CA PRO A 51 13.20 31.95 1.31
C PRO A 51 14.25 32.06 2.43
N ALA A 52 14.28 31.09 3.36
CA ALA A 52 15.20 31.04 4.50
C ALA A 52 16.25 29.92 4.34
N SER A 53 16.77 29.74 3.13
CA SER A 53 17.79 28.72 2.83
C SER A 53 19.18 29.01 3.41
N ASP A 54 19.29 29.79 4.49
CA ASP A 54 20.55 30.11 5.21
C ASP A 54 21.26 28.85 5.76
N SER A 55 20.61 27.69 5.67
CA SER A 55 21.15 26.38 6.00
C SER A 55 22.03 25.81 4.89
N ASN A 56 23.20 25.28 5.25
CA ASN A 56 24.13 24.62 4.33
C ASN A 56 23.43 23.51 3.50
N PRO A 57 23.68 23.37 2.18
CA PRO A 57 23.17 22.25 1.35
C PRO A 57 23.45 20.87 1.94
N GLY A 58 24.50 20.73 2.76
CA GLY A 58 24.76 19.51 3.54
C GLY A 58 23.56 19.07 4.38
N GLY A 59 22.82 19.98 5.02
CA GLY A 59 21.63 19.65 5.82
C GLY A 59 20.51 19.04 4.97
N ALA A 60 20.26 19.60 3.78
CA ALA A 60 19.27 19.08 2.84
C ALA A 60 19.62 17.67 2.33
N LEU A 61 20.91 17.41 2.07
CA LEU A 61 21.38 16.07 1.68
C LEU A 61 21.23 15.05 2.81
N HIS A 62 21.53 15.41 4.06
CA HIS A 62 21.29 14.53 5.21
C HIS A 62 19.79 14.28 5.44
N ALA A 63 18.94 15.29 5.25
CA ALA A 63 17.49 15.12 5.32
C ALA A 63 16.98 14.17 4.22
N ALA A 64 17.49 14.27 2.98
CA ALA A 64 17.15 13.35 1.90
C ALA A 64 17.60 11.91 2.20
N ALA A 65 18.83 11.73 2.67
CA ALA A 65 19.35 10.44 3.08
C ALA A 65 18.52 9.84 4.22
N GLY A 66 18.22 10.63 5.26
CA GLY A 66 17.37 10.23 6.38
C GLY A 66 15.97 9.83 5.93
N LEU A 67 15.31 10.64 5.09
CA LEU A 67 13.98 10.36 4.57
C LEU A 67 13.93 9.09 3.70
N TRP A 68 14.97 8.85 2.89
CA TRP A 68 15.10 7.62 2.13
C TRP A 68 15.31 6.40 3.04
N LEU A 69 16.12 6.51 4.09
CA LEU A 69 16.29 5.43 5.08
C LEU A 69 15.01 5.20 5.90
N LEU A 70 14.29 6.25 6.26
CA LEU A 70 12.99 6.17 6.94
C LEU A 70 11.96 5.42 6.09
N ALA A 71 11.98 5.60 4.76
CA ALA A 71 11.15 4.84 3.84
C ALA A 71 11.43 3.32 3.87
N HIS A 72 12.57 2.89 4.41
CA HIS A 72 12.93 1.50 4.63
C HIS A 72 12.65 1.00 6.06
N GLY A 73 12.01 1.83 6.90
CA GLY A 73 11.77 1.52 8.30
C GLY A 73 12.93 1.82 9.23
N ALA A 74 13.96 2.54 8.78
CA ALA A 74 15.01 3.00 9.67
C ALA A 74 14.47 4.09 10.60
N GLU A 75 14.84 4.02 11.86
CA GLU A 75 14.49 5.02 12.86
C GLU A 75 15.51 6.17 12.83
N LEU A 76 15.00 7.38 12.68
CA LEU A 76 15.79 8.61 12.72
C LEU A 76 15.71 9.22 14.11
N ILE A 77 16.83 9.69 14.65
CA ILE A 77 16.91 10.34 15.94
C ILE A 77 17.11 11.84 15.71
N ARG A 78 16.11 12.64 16.11
CA ARG A 78 16.26 14.09 16.18
C ARG A 78 16.96 14.44 17.48
N THR A 79 18.20 14.92 17.39
CA THR A 79 19.02 15.33 18.54
C THR A 79 18.70 16.75 18.99
N ASP A 80 18.32 17.62 18.06
CA ASP A 80 18.08 19.05 18.31
C ASP A 80 16.61 19.30 18.68
N THR A 81 16.21 18.85 19.88
CA THR A 81 14.86 19.12 20.39
C THR A 81 14.88 20.25 21.42
N LEU A 82 13.78 21.00 21.53
CA LEU A 82 13.60 22.05 22.55
C LEU A 82 13.79 21.53 23.99
N SER A 83 13.57 20.23 24.20
CA SER A 83 13.74 19.57 25.49
C SER A 83 15.17 19.05 25.76
N GLY A 84 16.06 19.11 24.76
CA GLY A 84 17.39 18.49 24.81
C GLY A 84 17.39 16.96 24.81
N VAL A 85 16.22 16.31 24.83
CA VAL A 85 16.08 14.85 24.79
C VAL A 85 16.02 14.39 23.33
N PRO A 86 16.85 13.42 22.89
CA PRO A 86 16.76 12.84 21.56
C PRO A 86 15.37 12.25 21.30
N ALA A 87 14.73 12.63 20.19
CA ALA A 87 13.38 12.18 19.83
C ALA A 87 13.40 11.28 18.60
N PRO A 88 13.05 9.99 18.72
CA PRO A 88 12.98 9.09 17.58
C PRO A 88 11.82 9.44 16.64
N VAL A 89 12.03 9.16 15.37
CA VAL A 89 11.06 9.27 14.27
C VAL A 89 11.22 8.00 13.43
N GLY A 90 10.33 7.05 13.66
CA GLY A 90 10.27 5.75 12.99
C GLY A 90 8.96 5.48 12.26
N LEU A 91 8.04 6.46 12.19
CA LEU A 91 6.83 6.33 11.40
C LEU A 91 7.16 6.38 9.90
N VAL A 92 6.94 5.26 9.20
CA VAL A 92 7.28 5.09 7.79
C VAL A 92 6.21 5.72 6.89
N PRO A 93 6.53 6.69 6.02
CA PRO A 93 5.59 7.16 5.02
C PRO A 93 5.39 6.08 3.95
N LEU A 94 4.29 5.32 4.03
CA LEU A 94 4.05 4.12 3.23
C LEU A 94 4.02 4.40 1.72
N LEU A 95 3.53 5.58 1.29
CA LEU A 95 3.57 5.95 -0.13
C LEU A 95 5.02 6.15 -0.60
N LEU A 96 5.87 6.72 0.24
CA LEU A 96 7.29 6.87 -0.06
C LEU A 96 7.99 5.51 -0.07
N ALA A 97 7.67 4.63 0.87
CA ALA A 97 8.19 3.25 0.94
C ALA A 97 7.79 2.38 -0.26
N ALA A 98 6.66 2.68 -0.92
CA ALA A 98 6.24 1.97 -2.14
C ALA A 98 7.24 2.13 -3.29
N VAL A 99 7.95 3.28 -3.38
CA VAL A 99 8.93 3.56 -4.44
C VAL A 99 10.13 2.59 -4.39
N PRO A 100 10.91 2.49 -3.29
CA PRO A 100 12.02 1.55 -3.21
C PRO A 100 11.57 0.09 -3.34
N VAL A 101 10.42 -0.27 -2.75
CA VAL A 101 9.85 -1.63 -2.91
C VAL A 101 9.59 -1.95 -4.39
N TRP A 102 8.97 -1.03 -5.13
CA TRP A 102 8.71 -1.21 -6.56
C TRP A 102 9.99 -1.28 -7.38
N LEU A 103 10.98 -0.42 -7.10
CA LEU A 103 12.27 -0.42 -7.80
C LEU A 103 13.05 -1.72 -7.59
N VAL A 104 13.10 -2.24 -6.36
CA VAL A 104 13.76 -3.52 -6.04
C VAL A 104 13.02 -4.69 -6.69
N HIS A 105 11.69 -4.71 -6.60
CA HIS A 105 10.85 -5.70 -7.26
C HIS A 105 11.12 -5.74 -8.76
N ARG A 106 11.13 -4.58 -9.40
CA ARG A 106 11.40 -4.44 -10.82
C ARG A 106 12.81 -4.87 -11.17
N ALA A 107 13.82 -4.44 -10.42
CA ALA A 107 15.22 -4.82 -10.66
C ALA A 107 15.43 -6.34 -10.59
N ALA A 108 14.81 -7.01 -9.61
CA ALA A 108 14.88 -8.47 -9.48
C ALA A 108 14.06 -9.21 -10.55
N ARG A 109 12.91 -8.67 -10.96
CA ARG A 109 12.10 -9.23 -12.04
C ARG A 109 12.83 -9.13 -13.38
N ASP A 110 13.29 -7.93 -13.73
CA ASP A 110 13.96 -7.62 -14.99
C ASP A 110 15.33 -8.32 -15.09
N ALA A 111 15.92 -8.72 -13.95
CA ALA A 111 17.12 -9.54 -13.93
C ALA A 111 16.95 -10.94 -14.54
N LEU A 112 15.73 -11.46 -14.54
CA LEU A 112 15.39 -12.81 -15.01
C LEU A 112 14.65 -12.81 -16.34
N VAL A 113 14.34 -11.64 -16.90
CA VAL A 113 13.76 -11.53 -18.24
C VAL A 113 14.87 -11.82 -19.26
N PRO A 114 14.68 -12.79 -20.18
CA PRO A 114 15.67 -13.07 -21.23
C PRO A 114 15.89 -11.83 -22.10
N ASP A 115 17.15 -11.52 -22.37
CA ASP A 115 17.57 -10.45 -23.28
C ASP A 115 18.54 -11.05 -24.30
N GLU A 116 18.45 -10.64 -25.56
CA GLU A 116 19.20 -11.27 -26.65
C GLU A 116 20.71 -11.17 -26.39
N GLY A 117 21.39 -12.32 -26.34
CA GLY A 117 22.84 -12.40 -26.13
C GLY A 117 23.32 -12.32 -24.68
N ARG A 118 22.44 -12.27 -23.67
CA ARG A 118 22.84 -12.32 -22.24
C ARG A 118 22.42 -13.62 -21.55
N PRO A 119 23.35 -14.32 -20.87
CA PRO A 119 22.98 -15.47 -20.04
C PRO A 119 22.06 -15.02 -18.90
N VAL A 120 20.97 -15.74 -18.68
CA VAL A 120 20.03 -15.48 -17.59
C VAL A 120 20.60 -16.06 -16.29
N PRO A 121 20.71 -15.28 -15.19
CA PRO A 121 21.17 -15.79 -13.90
C PRO A 121 20.15 -16.78 -13.31
N SER A 122 20.60 -17.61 -12.35
CA SER A 122 19.66 -18.40 -11.55
C SER A 122 18.77 -17.50 -10.69
N ALA A 123 17.56 -17.95 -10.33
CA ALA A 123 16.64 -17.20 -9.48
C ALA A 123 17.27 -16.78 -8.13
N VAL A 124 18.04 -17.69 -7.53
CA VAL A 124 18.79 -17.41 -6.28
C VAL A 124 19.92 -16.41 -6.54
N GLY A 125 20.67 -16.55 -7.64
CA GLY A 125 21.71 -15.60 -8.01
C GLY A 125 21.14 -14.20 -8.26
N ALA A 126 20.01 -14.10 -8.95
CA ALA A 126 19.31 -12.85 -9.18
C ALA A 126 18.89 -12.17 -7.87
N PHE A 127 18.24 -12.94 -6.99
CA PHE A 127 17.83 -12.47 -5.67
C PHE A 127 19.03 -11.97 -4.84
N VAL A 128 20.06 -12.81 -4.66
CA VAL A 128 21.23 -12.48 -3.83
C VAL A 128 21.95 -11.25 -4.36
N MET A 129 22.19 -11.17 -5.68
CA MET A 129 22.96 -10.06 -6.25
C MET A 129 22.18 -8.74 -6.23
N VAL A 130 20.88 -8.74 -6.51
CA VAL A 130 20.06 -7.52 -6.41
C VAL A 130 19.99 -7.01 -4.97
N VAL A 131 19.71 -7.91 -4.01
CA VAL A 131 19.68 -7.54 -2.58
C VAL A 131 21.03 -7.01 -2.13
N SER A 132 22.12 -7.67 -2.51
CA SER A 132 23.48 -7.25 -2.14
C SER A 132 23.84 -5.87 -2.70
N GLY A 133 23.58 -5.65 -4.00
CA GLY A 133 23.84 -4.35 -4.63
C GLY A 133 23.02 -3.21 -4.03
N TYR A 134 21.75 -3.47 -3.69
CA TYR A 134 20.89 -2.48 -3.04
C TYR A 134 21.36 -2.15 -1.62
N LEU A 135 21.62 -3.18 -0.80
CA LEU A 135 22.04 -3.01 0.58
C LEU A 135 23.45 -2.40 0.69
N LEU A 136 24.33 -2.61 -0.30
CA LEU A 136 25.63 -1.93 -0.35
C LEU A 136 25.45 -0.40 -0.45
N VAL A 137 24.58 0.07 -1.34
CA VAL A 137 24.24 1.50 -1.43
C VAL A 137 23.57 1.96 -0.12
N GLY A 138 22.64 1.18 0.41
CA GLY A 138 22.00 1.46 1.70
C GLY A 138 22.98 1.64 2.85
N ALA A 139 24.02 0.79 2.91
CA ALA A 139 25.08 0.88 3.92
C ALA A 139 25.91 2.17 3.77
N VAL A 140 26.25 2.56 2.54
CA VAL A 140 26.96 3.83 2.27
C VAL A 140 26.13 5.03 2.70
N VAL A 141 24.83 5.04 2.37
CA VAL A 141 23.91 6.13 2.75
C VAL A 141 23.71 6.17 4.26
N ALA A 142 23.56 5.02 4.91
CA ALA A 142 23.48 4.93 6.36
C ALA A 142 24.74 5.44 7.06
N TYR A 143 25.92 5.13 6.51
CA TYR A 143 27.20 5.65 7.01
C TYR A 143 27.27 7.17 6.87
N TYR A 144 26.89 7.71 5.71
CA TYR A 144 26.79 9.16 5.48
C TYR A 144 25.83 9.82 6.48
N GLY A 145 24.65 9.23 6.71
CA GLY A 145 23.62 9.74 7.62
C GLY A 145 24.01 9.80 9.10
N ARG A 146 25.14 9.21 9.52
CA ARG A 146 25.60 9.29 10.92
C ARG A 146 26.10 10.68 11.32
N GLY A 147 26.57 11.46 10.34
CA GLY A 147 27.10 12.81 10.57
C GLY A 147 26.05 13.93 10.52
N GLY A 148 24.78 13.59 10.26
CA GLY A 148 23.70 14.55 10.08
C GLY A 148 22.74 14.65 11.27
N SER A 149 21.96 15.73 11.29
CA SER A 149 20.77 15.86 12.13
C SER A 149 19.54 15.89 11.20
N PRO A 150 18.61 14.91 11.29
CA PRO A 150 18.55 13.82 12.26
C PRO A 150 19.54 12.66 11.99
N ALA A 151 20.05 12.05 13.06
CA ALA A 151 21.01 10.96 13.01
C ALA A 151 20.32 9.59 12.85
N VAL A 152 20.94 8.66 12.13
CA VAL A 152 20.37 7.32 11.90
C VAL A 152 20.69 6.40 13.08
N HIS A 153 19.68 5.70 13.63
CA HIS A 153 19.89 4.67 14.65
C HIS A 153 20.39 3.35 14.00
N PRO A 154 21.66 2.94 14.20
CA PRO A 154 22.24 1.81 13.46
C PRO A 154 21.55 0.45 13.63
N PRO A 155 21.06 0.06 14.84
CA PRO A 155 20.32 -1.19 15.01
C PRO A 155 19.03 -1.26 14.20
N SER A 156 18.37 -0.12 14.00
CA SER A 156 17.09 -0.03 13.28
C SER A 156 17.25 -0.18 11.77
N LEU A 157 18.48 -0.22 11.24
CA LEU A 157 18.74 -0.46 9.81
C LEU A 157 18.67 -1.94 9.44
N ILE A 158 19.15 -2.83 10.30
CA ILE A 158 19.43 -4.23 9.88
C ILE A 158 18.14 -5.02 9.68
N PHE A 159 17.14 -4.82 10.56
CA PHE A 159 15.99 -5.71 10.61
C PHE A 159 14.85 -5.30 9.65
N PRO A 160 14.35 -4.05 9.63
CA PRO A 160 13.26 -3.68 8.73
C PRO A 160 13.74 -3.49 7.29
N SER A 161 14.88 -2.84 7.05
CA SER A 161 15.30 -2.54 5.67
C SER A 161 15.71 -3.78 4.88
N ALA A 162 16.48 -4.70 5.48
CA ALA A 162 16.91 -5.91 4.80
C ALA A 162 15.73 -6.85 4.49
N VAL A 163 14.77 -6.95 5.41
CA VAL A 163 13.56 -7.77 5.22
C VAL A 163 12.67 -7.18 4.11
N VAL A 164 12.49 -5.86 4.09
CA VAL A 164 11.70 -5.18 3.04
C VAL A 164 12.35 -5.35 1.66
N VAL A 165 13.67 -5.13 1.57
CA VAL A 165 14.42 -5.29 0.31
C VAL A 165 14.43 -6.74 -0.15
N ALA A 166 14.68 -7.70 0.75
CA ALA A 166 14.62 -9.12 0.43
C ALA A 166 13.20 -9.53 0.00
N GLY A 167 12.16 -9.11 0.72
CA GLY A 167 10.77 -9.40 0.36
C GLY A 167 10.41 -8.86 -1.03
N ALA A 168 10.79 -7.62 -1.33
CA ALA A 168 10.56 -7.00 -2.64
C ALA A 168 11.31 -7.73 -3.76
N ALA A 169 12.59 -8.09 -3.54
CA ALA A 169 13.39 -8.82 -4.51
C ALA A 169 12.85 -10.24 -4.74
N ALA A 170 12.47 -10.94 -3.67
CA ALA A 170 11.86 -12.26 -3.75
C ALA A 170 10.53 -12.21 -4.51
N ALA A 171 9.70 -11.19 -4.28
CA ALA A 171 8.49 -10.97 -5.07
C ALA A 171 8.80 -10.71 -6.54
N GLY A 172 9.86 -9.95 -6.85
CA GLY A 172 10.34 -9.72 -8.21
C GLY A 172 10.71 -11.02 -8.92
N VAL A 173 11.59 -11.82 -8.31
CA VAL A 173 12.00 -13.13 -8.79
C VAL A 173 10.80 -14.08 -8.96
N TRP A 174 9.90 -14.11 -7.98
CA TRP A 174 8.70 -14.92 -8.01
C TRP A 174 7.77 -14.55 -9.17
N THR A 175 7.59 -13.25 -9.44
CA THR A 175 6.79 -12.82 -10.60
C THR A 175 7.43 -13.12 -11.94
N ALA A 176 8.75 -13.01 -12.06
CA ALA A 176 9.48 -13.36 -13.28
C ALA A 176 9.40 -14.86 -13.58
N ALA A 177 9.46 -15.70 -12.53
CA ALA A 177 9.35 -17.16 -12.65
C ALA A 177 7.92 -17.67 -12.96
N GLY A 178 6.95 -16.79 -13.23
CA GLY A 178 5.57 -17.18 -13.51
C GLY A 178 4.75 -17.51 -12.25
N ARG A 179 5.15 -16.99 -11.08
CA ARG A 179 4.48 -17.18 -9.78
C ARG A 179 4.40 -18.64 -9.33
N PRO A 180 5.52 -19.38 -9.29
CA PRO A 180 5.51 -20.78 -8.86
C PRO A 180 5.04 -20.88 -7.41
N VAL A 181 4.10 -21.78 -7.14
CA VAL A 181 3.85 -22.26 -5.76
C VAL A 181 4.97 -23.23 -5.46
N GLY A 182 5.87 -22.85 -4.53
CA GLY A 182 7.06 -23.63 -4.20
C GLY A 182 6.73 -25.02 -3.65
N PRO A 183 7.66 -25.98 -3.75
CA PRO A 183 7.51 -27.26 -3.07
C PRO A 183 7.34 -27.00 -1.56
N PRO A 184 6.52 -27.80 -0.86
CA PRO A 184 6.38 -27.62 0.57
C PRO A 184 7.75 -27.89 1.24
N PRO A 185 7.98 -27.34 2.43
CA PRO A 185 9.21 -27.62 3.16
C PRO A 185 9.37 -29.13 3.39
N SER A 186 10.61 -29.63 3.47
CA SER A 186 10.92 -31.06 3.58
C SER A 186 10.30 -31.76 4.81
N TRP A 187 9.95 -31.00 5.83
CA TRP A 187 9.25 -31.47 7.04
C TRP A 187 7.73 -31.54 6.88
N ALA A 188 7.18 -31.11 5.74
CA ALA A 188 5.76 -31.17 5.51
C ALA A 188 5.29 -32.62 5.25
N PRO A 189 4.08 -32.98 5.70
CA PRO A 189 3.54 -34.31 5.48
C PRO A 189 3.46 -34.64 3.98
N VAL A 190 3.58 -35.93 3.66
CA VAL A 190 3.54 -36.46 2.28
C VAL A 190 2.25 -36.05 1.58
N SER A 191 1.13 -35.96 2.31
CA SER A 191 -0.16 -35.48 1.80
C SER A 191 -0.13 -34.03 1.29
N LEU A 192 0.73 -33.16 1.86
CA LEU A 192 0.91 -31.80 1.37
C LEU A 192 1.74 -31.77 0.09
N HIS A 193 2.75 -32.64 0.00
CA HIS A 193 3.56 -32.84 -1.20
C HIS A 193 2.69 -33.36 -2.36
N GLU A 194 1.87 -34.39 -2.11
CA GLU A 194 0.91 -34.90 -3.09
C GLU A 194 -0.12 -33.83 -3.46
N ALA A 195 -0.72 -33.13 -2.51
CA ALA A 195 -1.68 -32.08 -2.79
C ALA A 195 -1.09 -30.95 -3.68
N LEU A 196 0.15 -30.54 -3.43
CA LEU A 196 0.84 -29.50 -4.21
C LEU A 196 1.18 -29.93 -5.64
N ALA A 197 1.33 -31.24 -5.89
CA ALA A 197 1.51 -31.78 -7.24
C ALA A 197 0.22 -31.69 -8.08
N HIS A 198 -0.95 -31.56 -7.45
CA HIS A 198 -2.23 -31.45 -8.16
C HIS A 198 -2.55 -30.01 -8.57
N GLY A 199 -2.82 -29.78 -9.86
CA GLY A 199 -3.19 -28.45 -10.40
C GLY A 199 -4.37 -27.78 -9.66
N ARG A 200 -5.30 -28.57 -9.13
CA ARG A 200 -6.44 -28.10 -8.32
C ARG A 200 -6.00 -27.37 -7.04
N PHE A 201 -4.91 -27.80 -6.39
CA PHE A 201 -4.40 -27.10 -5.20
C PHE A 201 -3.87 -25.70 -5.55
N ARG A 202 -3.18 -25.55 -6.68
CA ARG A 202 -2.70 -24.23 -7.15
C ARG A 202 -3.84 -23.27 -7.44
N GLU A 203 -4.90 -23.74 -8.10
CA GLU A 203 -6.09 -22.93 -8.35
C GLU A 203 -6.79 -22.52 -7.04
N ARG A 204 -6.85 -23.44 -6.06
CA ARG A 204 -7.41 -23.20 -4.72
C ARG A 204 -6.57 -22.20 -3.94
N ALA A 205 -5.26 -22.38 -3.86
CA ALA A 205 -4.35 -21.44 -3.20
C ALA A 205 -4.41 -20.05 -3.84
N GLY A 206 -4.46 -19.98 -5.18
CA GLY A 206 -4.67 -18.73 -5.89
C GLY A 206 -6.03 -18.08 -5.63
N THR A 207 -7.07 -18.86 -5.30
CA THR A 207 -8.38 -18.34 -4.89
C THR A 207 -8.32 -17.78 -3.47
N VAL A 208 -7.70 -18.50 -2.54
CA VAL A 208 -7.47 -18.06 -1.17
C VAL A 208 -6.72 -16.73 -1.15
N TRP A 209 -5.61 -16.63 -1.89
CA TRP A 209 -4.85 -15.38 -2.01
C TRP A 209 -5.59 -14.23 -2.66
N ARG A 210 -6.33 -14.46 -3.74
CA ARG A 210 -7.15 -13.40 -4.34
C ARG A 210 -8.25 -12.92 -3.39
N SER A 211 -8.86 -13.84 -2.65
CA SER A 211 -9.92 -13.52 -1.69
C SER A 211 -9.36 -12.75 -0.49
N ALA A 212 -8.23 -13.19 0.06
CA ALA A 212 -7.51 -12.49 1.11
C ALA A 212 -7.09 -11.09 0.67
N ALA A 213 -6.48 -10.96 -0.52
CA ALA A 213 -6.07 -9.68 -1.07
C ALA A 213 -7.25 -8.73 -1.32
N ALA A 214 -8.40 -9.26 -1.78
CA ALA A 214 -9.62 -8.48 -1.93
C ALA A 214 -10.14 -7.97 -0.57
N GLY A 215 -10.10 -8.81 0.47
CA GLY A 215 -10.44 -8.41 1.84
C GLY A 215 -9.54 -7.27 2.37
N VAL A 216 -8.22 -7.43 2.23
CA VAL A 216 -7.24 -6.39 2.61
C VAL A 216 -7.46 -5.10 1.82
N ALA A 217 -7.71 -5.20 0.52
CA ALA A 217 -7.99 -4.03 -0.33
C ALA A 217 -9.27 -3.29 0.10
N VAL A 218 -10.32 -4.00 0.50
CA VAL A 218 -11.56 -3.39 1.01
C VAL A 218 -11.33 -2.75 2.38
N LEU A 219 -10.56 -3.37 3.28
CA LEU A 219 -10.21 -2.75 4.56
C LEU A 219 -9.40 -1.47 4.35
N PHE A 220 -8.37 -1.52 3.52
CA PHE A 220 -7.52 -0.38 3.20
C PHE A 220 -8.32 0.74 2.51
N GLY A 221 -9.11 0.42 1.48
CA GLY A 221 -9.95 1.37 0.76
C GLY A 221 -11.07 1.95 1.63
N GLY A 222 -11.70 1.13 2.48
CA GLY A 222 -12.70 1.57 3.45
C GLY A 222 -12.11 2.50 4.51
N GLY A 223 -10.91 2.18 5.01
CA GLY A 223 -10.17 3.09 5.90
C GLY A 223 -9.80 4.41 5.23
N ALA A 224 -9.35 4.38 3.97
CA ALA A 224 -9.10 5.60 3.18
C ALA A 224 -10.37 6.43 2.99
N LEU A 225 -11.52 5.79 2.74
CA LEU A 225 -12.82 6.45 2.61
C LEU A 225 -13.24 7.11 3.93
N LEU A 226 -13.08 6.42 5.07
CA LEU A 226 -13.36 7.00 6.39
C LEU A 226 -12.53 8.25 6.65
N VAL A 227 -11.23 8.20 6.35
CA VAL A 227 -10.34 9.37 6.49
C VAL A 227 -10.75 10.50 5.55
N ALA A 228 -11.07 10.21 4.29
CA ALA A 228 -11.49 11.22 3.33
C ALA A 228 -12.77 11.93 3.79
N VAL A 229 -13.79 11.18 4.23
CA VAL A 229 -15.04 11.73 4.77
C VAL A 229 -14.77 12.56 6.02
N ALA A 230 -13.94 12.07 6.93
CA ALA A 230 -13.57 12.79 8.15
C ALA A 230 -12.81 14.10 7.85
N LEU A 231 -11.88 14.10 6.88
CA LEU A 231 -11.17 15.31 6.45
C LEU A 231 -12.09 16.31 5.76
N MET A 232 -13.07 15.85 4.96
CA MET A 232 -14.08 16.73 4.38
C MET A 232 -14.94 17.39 5.47
N TRP A 233 -15.32 16.63 6.49
CA TRP A 233 -16.09 17.15 7.62
C TRP A 233 -15.28 18.16 8.45
N HIS A 234 -13.99 17.90 8.66
CA HIS A 234 -13.10 18.75 9.44
C HIS A 234 -12.18 19.63 8.56
N ALA A 235 -12.64 20.00 7.37
CA ALA A 235 -11.82 20.70 6.37
C ALA A 235 -11.23 22.01 6.89
N HIS A 236 -11.97 22.74 7.72
CA HIS A 236 -11.50 23.98 8.33
C HIS A 236 -10.32 23.73 9.30
N SER A 237 -10.42 22.72 10.16
CA SER A 237 -9.35 22.34 11.10
C SER A 237 -8.09 21.86 10.36
N ALA A 238 -8.29 21.07 9.29
CA ALA A 238 -7.19 20.63 8.43
C ALA A 238 -6.49 21.82 7.75
N GLN A 239 -7.26 22.78 7.24
CA GLN A 239 -6.74 23.97 6.57
C GLN A 239 -6.01 24.91 7.55
N GLN A 240 -6.55 25.12 8.75
CA GLN A 240 -5.87 25.88 9.80
C GLN A 240 -4.54 25.23 10.20
N SER A 241 -4.53 23.91 10.40
CA SER A 241 -3.31 23.16 10.71
C SER A 241 -2.28 23.26 9.58
N PHE A 242 -2.74 23.19 8.32
CA PHE A 242 -1.89 23.33 7.14
C PHE A 242 -1.22 24.71 7.08
N VAL A 243 -2.00 25.79 7.20
CA VAL A 243 -1.46 27.16 7.10
C VAL A 243 -0.52 27.48 8.27
N GLN A 244 -0.83 27.01 9.48
CA GLN A 244 0.03 27.21 10.66
C GLN A 244 1.38 26.50 10.50
N LEU A 245 1.40 25.28 9.93
CA LEU A 245 2.61 24.48 9.81
C LEU A 245 3.48 24.87 8.62
N SER A 246 2.86 25.36 7.55
CA SER A 246 3.53 25.48 6.25
C SER A 246 4.28 26.78 6.02
N GLY A 247 4.00 27.85 6.78
CA GLY A 247 4.71 29.13 6.65
C GLY A 247 4.77 29.67 5.22
N ASP A 248 5.93 29.50 4.57
CA ASP A 248 6.23 29.88 3.19
C ASP A 248 5.67 28.90 2.13
N TRP A 249 5.93 29.18 0.83
CA TRP A 249 5.44 28.32 -0.25
C TRP A 249 6.14 26.96 -0.32
N ALA A 250 7.45 26.90 -0.04
CA ALA A 250 8.20 25.66 -0.01
C ALA A 250 7.70 24.72 1.09
N GLY A 251 7.44 25.26 2.28
CA GLY A 251 6.82 24.57 3.41
C GLY A 251 5.41 24.10 3.11
N ARG A 252 4.61 24.85 2.34
CA ARG A 252 3.28 24.39 1.86
C ARG A 252 3.40 23.14 1.00
N VAL A 253 4.32 23.15 0.03
CA VAL A 253 4.58 21.99 -0.81
C VAL A 253 5.13 20.82 0.02
N ALA A 254 6.05 21.08 0.96
CA ALA A 254 6.61 20.05 1.84
C ALA A 254 5.56 19.38 2.72
N VAL A 255 4.70 20.17 3.38
CA VAL A 255 3.59 19.66 4.22
C VAL A 255 2.58 18.88 3.37
N LEU A 256 2.27 19.35 2.16
CA LEU A 256 1.37 18.65 1.25
C LEU A 256 1.96 17.31 0.80
N LEU A 257 3.25 17.27 0.43
CA LEU A 257 3.94 16.04 0.04
C LEU A 257 4.04 15.05 1.22
N LEU A 258 4.29 15.55 2.43
CA LEU A 258 4.30 14.73 3.65
C LEU A 258 2.90 14.17 3.95
N ALA A 259 1.86 15.00 3.85
CA ALA A 259 0.48 14.56 4.01
C ALA A 259 0.13 13.49 2.97
N LEU A 260 0.44 13.72 1.70
CA LEU A 260 0.24 12.73 0.64
C LEU A 260 1.02 11.44 0.92
N GLY A 261 2.26 11.56 1.38
CA GLY A 261 3.13 10.45 1.79
C GLY A 261 2.53 9.57 2.89
N LEU A 262 1.76 10.18 3.79
CA LEU A 262 1.12 9.56 4.94
C LEU A 262 -0.35 9.14 4.68
N VAL A 263 -0.95 9.45 3.53
CA VAL A 263 -2.32 9.01 3.21
C VAL A 263 -2.51 7.49 3.37
N PRO A 264 -1.60 6.62 2.88
CA PRO A 264 -1.75 5.18 3.09
C PRO A 264 -1.64 4.77 4.56
N ASN A 265 -0.86 5.49 5.38
CA ASN A 265 -0.81 5.26 6.83
C ASN A 265 -2.18 5.56 7.44
N ALA A 266 -2.73 6.74 7.14
CA ALA A 266 -4.04 7.15 7.63
C ALA A 266 -5.14 6.17 7.20
N ALA A 267 -5.08 5.64 5.98
CA ALA A 267 -6.00 4.60 5.52
C ALA A 267 -5.93 3.33 6.38
N VAL A 268 -4.73 2.86 6.73
CA VAL A 268 -4.56 1.71 7.64
C VAL A 268 -5.08 2.02 9.05
N TRP A 269 -4.90 3.26 9.53
CA TRP A 269 -5.44 3.67 10.84
C TRP A 269 -6.96 3.75 10.82
N GLY A 270 -7.56 4.26 9.75
CA GLY A 270 -9.00 4.23 9.52
C GLY A 270 -9.55 2.81 9.44
N ALA A 271 -8.81 1.89 8.83
CA ALA A 271 -9.17 0.47 8.81
C ALA A 271 -9.13 -0.14 10.22
N ALA A 272 -8.09 0.17 11.00
CA ALA A 272 -7.96 -0.29 12.38
C ALA A 272 -9.06 0.29 13.30
N TYR A 273 -9.44 1.55 13.07
CA TYR A 273 -10.61 2.17 13.69
C TYR A 273 -11.89 1.40 13.33
N GLY A 274 -12.19 1.20 12.04
CA GLY A 274 -13.39 0.45 11.62
C GLY A 274 -13.45 -1.00 12.12
N LEU A 275 -12.29 -1.64 12.29
CA LEU A 275 -12.18 -3.00 12.86
C LEU A 275 -12.51 -3.06 14.36
N GLY A 276 -12.43 -1.94 15.08
CA GLY A 276 -12.67 -1.83 16.52
C GLY A 276 -11.42 -1.48 17.34
N PRO A 277 -10.26 -2.15 17.18
CA PRO A 277 -9.07 -1.89 18.00
C PRO A 277 -8.56 -0.46 17.95
N GLY A 278 -8.78 0.26 16.84
CA GLY A 278 -8.36 1.63 16.72
C GLY A 278 -6.86 1.80 16.52
N PHE A 279 -6.35 2.97 16.91
CA PHE A 279 -4.94 3.30 16.83
C PHE A 279 -4.51 4.18 18.00
N ALA A 280 -3.24 4.05 18.38
CA ALA A 280 -2.63 4.84 19.43
C ALA A 280 -2.16 6.19 18.86
N LEU A 281 -2.49 7.25 19.59
CA LEU A 281 -2.01 8.62 19.39
C LEU A 281 -1.09 9.01 20.56
N GLY A 282 -0.25 8.06 20.95
CA GLY A 282 0.60 8.10 22.11
C GLY A 282 0.27 7.04 23.16
N THR A 283 1.17 6.84 24.12
CA THR A 283 1.10 5.75 25.12
C THR A 283 -0.10 5.83 26.07
N ALA A 284 -0.76 6.99 26.13
CA ALA A 284 -1.90 7.24 27.01
C ALA A 284 -3.13 7.72 26.22
N SER A 285 -3.18 7.53 24.90
CA SER A 285 -4.28 8.00 24.06
C SER A 285 -4.59 7.04 22.93
N THR A 286 -5.80 6.50 22.94
CA THR A 286 -6.24 5.51 21.94
C THR A 286 -7.56 5.93 21.33
N VAL A 287 -7.62 5.95 20.01
CA VAL A 287 -8.81 6.35 19.24
C VAL A 287 -9.52 5.10 18.77
N THR A 288 -10.72 4.85 19.29
CA THR A 288 -11.58 3.72 18.89
C THR A 288 -12.98 4.21 18.52
N PRO A 289 -13.78 3.43 17.78
CA PRO A 289 -15.18 3.78 17.51
C PRO A 289 -16.05 3.92 18.75
N ILE A 290 -15.67 3.25 19.85
CA ILE A 290 -16.44 3.20 21.09
C ILE A 290 -16.13 4.41 21.98
N ALA A 291 -14.86 4.82 22.03
CA ALA A 291 -14.41 5.97 22.78
C ALA A 291 -13.05 6.46 22.28
N PHE A 292 -12.83 7.76 22.40
CA PHE A 292 -11.50 8.36 22.39
C PHE A 292 -11.16 8.80 23.81
N ALA A 293 -10.22 8.10 24.43
CA ALA A 293 -9.77 8.35 25.80
C ALA A 293 -8.30 8.76 25.82
N GLY A 294 -7.96 9.72 26.69
CA GLY A 294 -6.60 10.21 26.89
C GLY A 294 -6.42 11.70 26.56
N ARG A 295 -5.23 12.23 26.83
CA ARG A 295 -4.81 13.57 26.39
C ARG A 295 -3.71 13.41 25.33
N PRO A 296 -4.06 13.46 24.04
CA PRO A 296 -3.14 13.17 22.97
C PRO A 296 -2.19 14.37 22.78
N ALA A 297 -0.88 14.14 22.92
CA ALA A 297 0.14 15.17 22.68
C ALA A 297 0.45 15.26 21.18
N LEU A 298 -0.52 15.69 20.38
CA LEU A 298 -0.43 15.62 18.91
C LEU A 298 0.28 16.83 18.31
N PRO A 299 1.16 16.63 17.32
CA PRO A 299 1.56 17.71 16.45
C PRO A 299 0.35 18.22 15.68
N ARG A 300 0.28 19.54 15.45
CA ARG A 300 -0.75 20.14 14.59
C ARG A 300 -0.44 19.77 13.14
N PHE A 301 -1.01 18.67 12.66
CA PHE A 301 -0.77 18.13 11.33
C PHE A 301 -2.11 17.91 10.58
N PRO A 302 -2.22 18.31 9.30
CA PRO A 302 -3.52 18.30 8.59
C PRO A 302 -4.25 16.96 8.58
N LEU A 303 -3.54 15.82 8.42
CA LEU A 303 -4.20 14.51 8.44
C LEU A 303 -4.79 14.15 9.80
N LEU A 304 -4.24 14.69 10.89
CA LEU A 304 -4.74 14.43 12.24
C LEU A 304 -6.04 15.19 12.53
N ALA A 305 -6.44 16.13 11.68
CA ALA A 305 -7.77 16.75 11.76
C ALA A 305 -8.91 15.75 11.47
N ALA A 306 -8.59 14.58 10.88
CA ALA A 306 -9.55 13.49 10.71
C ALA A 306 -9.90 12.74 12.00
N VAL A 307 -9.11 12.93 13.07
CA VAL A 307 -9.32 12.24 14.35
C VAL A 307 -10.62 12.75 14.98
N PRO A 308 -11.53 11.86 15.43
CA PRO A 308 -12.74 12.26 16.14
C PRO A 308 -12.44 13.08 17.39
N ALA A 309 -13.41 13.88 17.83
CA ALA A 309 -13.32 14.59 19.10
C ALA A 309 -13.20 13.62 20.29
N GLU A 310 -12.50 14.05 21.35
CA GLU A 310 -12.36 13.28 22.60
C GLU A 310 -13.73 13.03 23.25
N GLY A 311 -13.90 11.83 23.83
CA GLY A 311 -15.12 11.44 24.52
C GLY A 311 -15.73 10.12 24.04
N PRO A 312 -16.97 9.82 24.47
CA PRO A 312 -17.68 8.60 24.07
C PRO A 312 -18.01 8.62 22.57
N GLY A 313 -17.99 7.43 21.97
CA GLY A 313 -18.33 7.24 20.57
C GLY A 313 -19.78 7.58 20.26
N THR A 314 -20.01 8.19 19.11
CA THR A 314 -21.35 8.50 18.59
C THR A 314 -21.85 7.40 17.65
N VAL A 315 -23.14 7.42 17.30
CA VAL A 315 -23.71 6.51 16.28
C VAL A 315 -22.96 6.63 14.95
N LEU A 316 -22.50 7.84 14.60
CA LEU A 316 -21.70 8.06 13.39
C LEU A 316 -20.36 7.32 13.47
N ASN A 317 -19.71 7.30 14.63
CA ASN A 317 -18.46 6.55 14.83
C ASN A 317 -18.68 5.04 14.65
N TRP A 318 -19.82 4.52 15.09
CA TRP A 318 -20.16 3.10 14.95
C TRP A 318 -20.43 2.68 13.50
N SER A 319 -20.79 3.63 12.62
CA SER A 319 -20.96 3.34 11.18
C SER A 319 -19.68 2.80 10.52
N ALA A 320 -18.51 3.02 11.14
CA ALA A 320 -17.23 2.47 10.69
C ALA A 320 -17.20 0.94 10.65
N VAL A 321 -18.12 0.25 11.38
CA VAL A 321 -18.28 -1.21 11.33
C VAL A 321 -18.68 -1.72 9.93
N ALA A 322 -19.19 -0.84 9.06
CA ALA A 322 -19.49 -1.19 7.67
C ALA A 322 -18.23 -1.65 6.91
N VAL A 323 -17.04 -1.14 7.26
CA VAL A 323 -15.77 -1.48 6.62
C VAL A 323 -15.41 -2.97 6.79
N PRO A 324 -15.30 -3.52 8.02
CA PRO A 324 -15.04 -4.95 8.18
C PRO A 324 -16.15 -5.86 7.67
N VAL A 325 -17.42 -5.41 7.73
CA VAL A 325 -18.55 -6.14 7.14
C VAL A 325 -18.37 -6.28 5.63
N ALA A 326 -18.09 -5.19 4.93
CA ALA A 326 -17.83 -5.19 3.49
C ALA A 326 -16.63 -6.07 3.13
N ALA A 327 -15.57 -6.07 3.95
CA ALA A 327 -14.41 -6.94 3.74
C ALA A 327 -14.78 -8.42 3.87
N GLY A 328 -15.53 -8.81 4.90
CA GLY A 328 -16.01 -10.18 5.08
C GLY A 328 -16.91 -10.67 3.93
N VAL A 329 -17.85 -9.83 3.48
CA VAL A 329 -18.71 -10.12 2.32
C VAL A 329 -17.88 -10.25 1.04
N THR A 330 -16.86 -9.43 0.86
CA THR A 330 -15.98 -9.50 -0.32
C THR A 330 -15.16 -10.79 -0.32
N VAL A 331 -14.59 -11.19 0.82
CA VAL A 331 -13.92 -12.49 0.96
C VAL A 331 -14.88 -13.64 0.62
N ALA A 332 -16.13 -13.60 1.12
CA ALA A 332 -17.15 -14.57 0.78
C ALA A 332 -17.49 -14.61 -0.71
N TRP A 333 -17.62 -13.45 -1.35
CA TRP A 333 -17.97 -13.33 -2.76
C TRP A 333 -16.88 -13.92 -3.66
N PHE A 334 -15.62 -13.59 -3.41
CA PHE A 334 -14.49 -14.11 -4.19
C PHE A 334 -14.30 -15.63 -4.02
N THR A 335 -14.49 -16.13 -2.80
CA THR A 335 -14.43 -17.58 -2.53
C THR A 335 -15.60 -18.32 -3.16
N ALA A 336 -16.84 -17.85 -2.97
CA ALA A 336 -18.04 -18.48 -3.52
C ALA A 336 -18.06 -18.50 -5.06
N ARG A 337 -17.56 -17.44 -5.73
CA ARG A 337 -17.46 -17.39 -7.20
C ARG A 337 -16.61 -18.50 -7.80
N ARG A 338 -15.61 -19.00 -7.07
CA ARG A 338 -14.74 -20.10 -7.50
C ARG A 338 -15.20 -21.45 -6.98
N ALA A 339 -15.83 -21.48 -5.80
CA ALA A 339 -16.40 -22.70 -5.24
C ALA A 339 -17.66 -23.18 -6.00
N ALA A 340 -18.44 -22.26 -6.57
CA ALA A 340 -19.60 -22.54 -7.40
C ALA A 340 -19.62 -21.60 -8.65
N PRO A 341 -18.90 -21.97 -9.72
CA PRO A 341 -18.92 -21.23 -10.98
C PRO A 341 -20.32 -21.22 -11.60
N PRO A 342 -20.70 -20.15 -12.32
CA PRO A 342 -21.95 -20.15 -13.08
C PRO A 342 -21.91 -21.27 -14.13
N HIS A 343 -22.96 -22.11 -14.19
CA HIS A 343 -23.10 -23.24 -15.12
C HIS A 343 -22.24 -24.49 -14.84
N ALA A 344 -21.52 -24.55 -13.72
CA ALA A 344 -20.81 -25.77 -13.34
C ALA A 344 -21.80 -26.87 -12.94
N ALA A 345 -21.60 -28.10 -13.43
CA ALA A 345 -22.34 -29.24 -12.93
C ALA A 345 -22.12 -29.36 -11.42
N ARG A 346 -23.13 -29.80 -10.64
CA ARG A 346 -23.04 -29.93 -9.17
C ARG A 346 -21.83 -30.75 -8.70
N ALA A 347 -21.33 -31.63 -9.57
CA ALA A 347 -20.15 -32.47 -9.36
C ALA A 347 -18.80 -31.71 -9.44
N GLU A 348 -18.75 -30.56 -10.11
CA GLU A 348 -17.55 -29.71 -10.23
C GLU A 348 -17.46 -28.66 -9.11
N ALA A 349 -18.57 -28.40 -8.42
CA ALA A 349 -18.61 -27.49 -7.29
C ALA A 349 -17.83 -28.04 -6.09
N TRP A 350 -17.12 -27.17 -5.37
CA TRP A 350 -16.37 -27.57 -4.18
C TRP A 350 -17.32 -28.06 -3.10
N SER A 351 -16.87 -28.97 -2.24
CA SER A 351 -17.64 -29.39 -1.06
C SER A 351 -17.86 -28.22 -0.07
N LEU A 352 -18.83 -28.38 0.83
CA LEU A 352 -19.07 -27.41 1.91
C LEU A 352 -17.80 -27.19 2.75
N ARG A 353 -17.13 -28.28 3.13
CA ARG A 353 -15.90 -28.25 3.92
C ARG A 353 -14.77 -27.52 3.20
N GLU A 354 -14.59 -27.76 1.90
CA GLU A 354 -13.55 -27.07 1.12
C GLU A 354 -13.84 -25.58 0.95
N THR A 355 -15.10 -25.20 0.77
CA THR A 355 -15.51 -23.79 0.67
C THR A 355 -15.28 -23.07 2.00
N ALA A 356 -15.69 -23.69 3.12
CA ALA A 356 -15.45 -23.16 4.45
C ALA A 356 -13.95 -23.04 4.76
N LEU A 357 -13.16 -24.07 4.43
CA LEU A 357 -11.71 -24.06 4.61
C LEU A 357 -11.06 -22.94 3.79
N ALA A 358 -11.44 -22.77 2.52
CA ALA A 358 -10.88 -21.73 1.67
C ALA A 358 -11.23 -20.31 2.17
N ALA A 359 -12.47 -20.11 2.64
CA ALA A 359 -12.89 -18.85 3.27
C ALA A 359 -12.15 -18.59 4.58
N ALA A 360 -11.96 -19.60 5.42
CA ALA A 360 -11.19 -19.48 6.65
C ALA A 360 -9.71 -19.16 6.39
N LEU A 361 -9.08 -19.86 5.43
CA LEU A 361 -7.71 -19.56 5.01
C LEU A 361 -7.58 -18.15 4.40
N ALA A 362 -8.60 -17.70 3.65
CA ALA A 362 -8.62 -16.34 3.12
C ALA A 362 -8.77 -15.29 4.24
N ALA A 363 -9.56 -15.58 5.28
CA ALA A 363 -9.67 -14.74 6.47
C ALA A 363 -8.34 -14.66 7.24
N VAL A 364 -7.63 -15.78 7.40
CA VAL A 364 -6.26 -15.81 7.96
C VAL A 364 -5.32 -14.96 7.12
N GLY A 365 -5.37 -15.11 5.79
CA GLY A 365 -4.59 -14.29 4.86
C GLY A 365 -4.90 -12.79 4.97
N CYS A 366 -6.18 -12.45 5.12
CA CYS A 366 -6.62 -11.08 5.30
C CYS A 366 -6.12 -10.51 6.63
N GLY A 367 -6.26 -11.26 7.73
CA GLY A 367 -5.74 -10.88 9.04
C GLY A 367 -4.22 -10.67 9.03
N ALA A 368 -3.48 -11.60 8.44
CA ALA A 368 -2.02 -11.49 8.31
C ALA A 368 -1.61 -10.29 7.44
N GLY A 369 -2.26 -10.08 6.29
CA GLY A 369 -1.99 -8.94 5.42
C GLY A 369 -2.27 -7.60 6.11
N THR A 370 -3.39 -7.49 6.82
CA THR A 370 -3.74 -6.32 7.62
C THR A 370 -2.77 -6.10 8.78
N ALA A 371 -2.32 -7.16 9.44
CA ALA A 371 -1.31 -7.08 10.50
C ALA A 371 0.01 -6.52 9.99
N VAL A 372 0.49 -6.99 8.83
CA VAL A 372 1.71 -6.48 8.19
C VAL A 372 1.56 -5.00 7.81
N LEU A 373 0.42 -4.60 7.23
CA LEU A 373 0.15 -3.19 6.92
C LEU A 373 0.08 -2.33 8.18
N ALA A 374 -0.57 -2.81 9.24
CA ALA A 374 -0.67 -2.12 10.52
C ALA A 374 0.69 -1.95 11.21
N ALA A 375 1.55 -2.98 11.17
CA ALA A 375 2.92 -2.90 11.68
C ALA A 375 3.75 -1.88 10.89
N ALA A 376 3.60 -1.84 9.57
CA ALA A 376 4.30 -0.89 8.73
C ALA A 376 3.74 0.55 8.83
N ALA A 377 2.48 0.70 9.20
CA ALA A 377 1.80 2.00 9.35
C ALA A 377 1.98 2.65 10.73
N GLY A 378 2.68 1.98 11.66
CA GLY A 378 2.96 2.48 13.00
C GLY A 378 4.46 2.68 13.23
N GLY A 379 4.81 3.44 14.26
CA GLY A 379 6.19 3.67 14.66
C GLY A 379 6.32 4.84 15.63
N PRO A 380 7.46 4.98 16.31
CA PRO A 380 7.67 6.09 17.25
C PRO A 380 7.71 7.44 16.51
N LEU A 381 7.15 8.49 17.12
CA LEU A 381 7.28 9.88 16.65
C LEU A 381 7.98 10.81 17.66
N GLY A 382 8.35 10.27 18.82
CA GLY A 382 9.14 10.96 19.83
C GLY A 382 9.37 10.06 21.04
N THR A 383 9.75 10.67 22.15
CA THR A 383 9.95 9.95 23.42
C THR A 383 8.70 9.98 24.30
N ARG A 384 8.69 9.12 25.33
CA ARG A 384 7.63 9.01 26.34
C ARG A 384 6.24 8.83 25.69
N ALA A 385 5.39 9.86 25.75
CA ALA A 385 4.05 9.83 25.23
C ALA A 385 3.97 9.50 23.74
N LEU A 386 5.01 9.78 22.93
CA LEU A 386 5.02 9.55 21.48
C LEU A 386 5.84 8.32 21.03
N VAL A 387 6.15 7.40 21.96
CA VAL A 387 6.85 6.15 21.64
C VAL A 387 5.95 5.20 20.85
N GLU A 388 4.64 5.25 21.08
CA GLU A 388 3.65 4.40 20.40
C GLU A 388 2.70 5.25 19.57
N PHE A 389 2.83 5.13 18.24
CA PHE A 389 1.96 5.84 17.30
C PHE A 389 1.49 4.89 16.19
N GLY A 390 0.18 4.84 15.97
CA GLY A 390 -0.45 3.97 14.99
C GLY A 390 -1.14 2.73 15.58
N PRO A 391 -1.60 1.81 14.74
CA PRO A 391 -2.40 0.67 15.15
C PRO A 391 -1.56 -0.41 15.84
N VAL A 392 -2.14 -1.07 16.83
CA VAL A 392 -1.53 -2.28 17.40
C VAL A 392 -1.69 -3.41 16.40
N TRP A 393 -0.59 -3.79 15.74
CA TRP A 393 -0.60 -4.64 14.55
C TRP A 393 -1.26 -6.01 14.77
N TRP A 394 -0.96 -6.66 15.89
CA TRP A 394 -1.49 -7.99 16.20
C TRP A 394 -2.98 -7.95 16.55
N LEU A 395 -3.44 -6.92 17.27
CA LEU A 395 -4.87 -6.69 17.55
C LEU A 395 -5.63 -6.40 16.27
N THR A 396 -5.07 -5.53 15.41
CA THR A 396 -5.69 -5.15 14.14
C THR A 396 -5.80 -6.36 13.21
N GLY A 397 -4.75 -7.18 13.13
CA GLY A 397 -4.76 -8.44 12.37
C GLY A 397 -5.74 -9.47 12.90
N ALA A 398 -5.77 -9.67 14.23
CA ALA A 398 -6.72 -10.58 14.88
C ALA A 398 -8.17 -10.13 14.66
N ALA A 399 -8.46 -8.84 14.80
CA ALA A 399 -9.78 -8.28 14.52
C ALA A 399 -10.17 -8.49 13.05
N ALA A 400 -9.27 -8.25 12.10
CA ALA A 400 -9.53 -8.48 10.68
C ALA A 400 -9.82 -9.95 10.38
N LEU A 401 -9.06 -10.87 10.98
CA LEU A 401 -9.33 -12.31 10.89
C LEU A 401 -10.71 -12.65 11.43
N VAL A 402 -11.04 -12.19 12.65
CA VAL A 402 -12.31 -12.50 13.31
C VAL A 402 -13.49 -11.98 12.48
N TRP A 403 -13.48 -10.71 12.07
CA TRP A 403 -14.54 -10.14 11.24
C TRP A 403 -14.72 -10.87 9.92
N THR A 404 -13.62 -11.13 9.21
CA THR A 404 -13.68 -11.79 7.90
C THR A 404 -14.01 -13.28 8.01
N ALA A 405 -13.67 -13.96 9.10
CA ALA A 405 -14.08 -15.33 9.34
C ALA A 405 -15.55 -15.43 9.74
N LEU A 406 -15.99 -14.61 10.71
CA LEU A 406 -17.36 -14.61 11.23
C LEU A 406 -18.39 -14.25 10.16
N ILE A 407 -18.05 -13.34 9.23
CA ILE A 407 -18.94 -12.96 8.14
C ILE A 407 -18.65 -13.77 6.88
N GLY A 408 -17.38 -13.93 6.53
CA GLY A 408 -16.96 -14.49 5.25
C GLY A 408 -17.26 -15.98 5.11
N VAL A 409 -17.06 -16.78 6.16
CA VAL A 409 -17.34 -18.22 6.12
C VAL A 409 -18.83 -18.51 5.94
N PRO A 410 -19.76 -18.00 6.78
CA PRO A 410 -21.18 -18.27 6.58
C PRO A 410 -21.70 -17.64 5.28
N ALA A 411 -21.29 -16.42 4.92
CA ALA A 411 -21.72 -15.80 3.67
C ALA A 411 -21.23 -16.58 2.44
N ALA A 412 -20.02 -17.16 2.46
CA ALA A 412 -19.53 -18.00 1.36
C ALA A 412 -20.37 -19.27 1.18
N LEU A 413 -20.73 -19.91 2.30
CA LEU A 413 -21.58 -21.12 2.30
C LEU A 413 -23.00 -20.81 1.83
N LEU A 414 -23.58 -19.69 2.27
CA LEU A 414 -24.89 -19.22 1.84
C LEU A 414 -24.91 -18.86 0.35
N LEU A 415 -23.93 -18.09 -0.13
CA LEU A 415 -23.79 -17.74 -1.55
C LEU A 415 -23.59 -18.99 -2.42
N ARG A 416 -22.81 -19.97 -1.95
CA ARG A 416 -22.68 -21.26 -2.62
C ARG A 416 -24.02 -22.00 -2.68
N ALA A 417 -24.72 -22.12 -1.56
CA ALA A 417 -26.01 -22.81 -1.49
C ALA A 417 -27.05 -22.14 -2.41
N TRP A 418 -27.07 -20.81 -2.44
CA TRP A 418 -27.95 -20.02 -3.32
C TRP A 418 -27.64 -20.26 -4.80
N ARG A 419 -26.36 -20.19 -5.21
CA ARG A 419 -25.94 -20.47 -6.60
C ARG A 419 -26.23 -21.89 -7.07
N LEU A 420 -26.17 -22.88 -6.17
CA LEU A 420 -26.49 -24.29 -6.48
C LEU A 420 -28.00 -24.60 -6.40
N ARG A 421 -28.81 -23.61 -6.00
CA ARG A 421 -30.27 -23.71 -5.92
C ARG A 421 -30.95 -23.14 -7.16
N GLU A 422 -30.25 -22.36 -7.99
CA GLU A 422 -30.73 -22.02 -9.34
C GLU A 422 -30.97 -23.31 -10.11
N PRO A 423 -32.25 -23.64 -10.41
CA PRO A 423 -32.61 -24.96 -10.88
C PRO A 423 -32.01 -25.24 -12.26
N ASP A 424 -31.91 -26.53 -12.56
CA ASP A 424 -31.99 -27.14 -13.89
C ASP A 424 -33.29 -26.72 -14.64
N GLY A 425 -33.60 -25.42 -14.72
CA GLY A 425 -34.56 -24.89 -15.67
C GLY A 425 -34.18 -25.33 -17.07
N GLY A 426 -32.87 -25.49 -17.32
CA GLY A 426 -32.16 -26.06 -18.46
C GLY A 426 -32.66 -27.34 -19.13
N ALA A 427 -33.26 -28.24 -18.35
CA ALA A 427 -33.28 -29.66 -18.69
C ALA A 427 -34.61 -30.15 -19.26
N TRP A 428 -35.69 -29.37 -19.15
CA TRP A 428 -36.99 -29.79 -19.67
C TRP A 428 -37.11 -29.64 -21.19
N TRP A 429 -36.44 -28.66 -21.82
CA TRP A 429 -36.40 -28.55 -23.28
C TRP A 429 -35.48 -29.60 -23.92
N ARG A 430 -34.37 -29.99 -23.27
CA ARG A 430 -33.48 -31.05 -23.79
C ARG A 430 -34.09 -32.46 -23.75
N ARG A 431 -35.19 -32.66 -23.02
CA ARG A 431 -35.94 -33.93 -23.02
C ARG A 431 -37.11 -33.93 -24.01
N ALA A 432 -37.50 -32.77 -24.54
CA ALA A 432 -38.55 -32.66 -25.56
C ALA A 432 -38.07 -33.07 -26.96
N ASP A 433 -36.76 -33.05 -27.21
CA ASP A 433 -36.16 -33.45 -28.51
C ASP A 433 -35.64 -34.90 -28.52
N ALA A 434 -35.79 -35.63 -27.42
CA ALA A 434 -35.50 -37.07 -27.40
C ALA A 434 -36.73 -37.84 -27.87
N VAL A 435 -36.93 -37.89 -29.19
CA VAL A 435 -37.84 -38.85 -29.83
C VAL A 435 -37.38 -40.26 -29.40
N PRO A 436 -38.25 -41.10 -28.81
CA PRO A 436 -37.91 -42.49 -28.58
C PRO A 436 -37.87 -43.19 -29.94
N ALA A 437 -36.67 -43.54 -30.40
CA ALA A 437 -36.51 -44.52 -31.47
C ALA A 437 -36.82 -45.91 -30.87
N GLU A 438 -38.10 -46.27 -30.87
CA GLU A 438 -38.50 -47.68 -30.81
C GLU A 438 -38.12 -48.37 -32.12
N GLY A 439 -37.67 -49.61 -31.98
CA GLY A 439 -36.79 -50.27 -32.92
C GLY A 439 -37.45 -50.97 -34.10
N GLU A 440 -36.62 -51.25 -35.09
CA GLU A 440 -36.76 -52.41 -35.97
C GLU A 440 -35.35 -53.00 -36.15
N GLY A 441 -35.23 -54.27 -35.78
CA GLY A 441 -34.09 -55.11 -36.09
C GLY A 441 -34.31 -55.88 -37.39
N GLU A 442 -33.22 -56.49 -37.85
CA GLU A 442 -33.10 -57.51 -38.90
C GLU A 442 -32.95 -57.02 -40.35
N GLY A 443 -31.83 -57.40 -40.96
CA GLY A 443 -31.53 -57.21 -42.37
C GLY A 443 -30.04 -57.32 -42.67
N ALA A 444 -29.53 -58.54 -42.71
CA ALA A 444 -28.17 -58.88 -43.12
C ALA A 444 -27.94 -58.66 -44.64
N GLU A 445 -26.65 -58.55 -45.00
CA GLU A 445 -26.06 -58.96 -46.28
C GLU A 445 -26.59 -58.36 -47.60
N ALA A 446 -25.96 -57.27 -48.04
CA ALA A 446 -25.50 -56.98 -49.41
C ALA A 446 -24.85 -55.59 -49.31
N GLU A 447 -23.56 -55.37 -49.54
CA GLU A 447 -22.98 -55.31 -50.87
C GLU A 447 -21.46 -55.14 -50.69
N ARG A 448 -20.73 -56.24 -50.86
CA ARG A 448 -19.32 -56.22 -51.27
C ARG A 448 -19.31 -56.20 -52.80
N ALA A 449 -18.33 -55.48 -53.36
CA ALA A 449 -18.13 -55.13 -54.76
C ALA A 449 -18.98 -53.90 -55.14
N GLU A 450 -18.39 -52.74 -55.43
CA GLU A 450 -17.59 -52.57 -56.64
C GLU A 450 -16.63 -51.36 -56.55
N ALA A 451 -15.47 -51.52 -57.21
CA ALA A 451 -14.56 -50.50 -57.71
C ALA A 451 -13.70 -49.69 -56.72
N ALA A 452 -12.58 -50.32 -56.32
CA ALA A 452 -11.27 -49.67 -56.41
C ALA A 452 -10.87 -49.47 -57.90
N TYR A 453 -9.89 -48.57 -58.14
CA TYR A 453 -9.19 -48.23 -59.42
C TYR A 453 -9.70 -46.90 -60.03
N VAL A 454 -8.97 -45.77 -60.15
CA VAL A 454 -7.62 -45.46 -60.69
C VAL A 454 -7.17 -44.10 -60.12
N ALA A 455 -6.05 -44.01 -59.39
CA ALA A 455 -4.74 -43.43 -59.77
C ALA A 455 -4.70 -42.01 -60.39
N GLY A 456 -3.83 -41.15 -59.84
CA GLY A 456 -3.07 -40.15 -60.60
C GLY A 456 -3.20 -38.68 -60.17
N ALA A 457 -2.26 -38.19 -59.35
CA ALA A 457 -1.84 -36.79 -59.34
C ALA A 457 -0.78 -36.59 -60.47
N PRO A 458 -0.53 -35.39 -61.04
CA PRO A 458 0.13 -34.28 -60.30
C PRO A 458 -0.14 -32.82 -60.78
N GLY A 459 0.30 -31.83 -59.97
CA GLY A 459 1.06 -30.67 -60.48
C GLY A 459 0.42 -29.25 -60.57
N ALA A 460 0.85 -28.38 -59.65
CA ALA A 460 1.33 -26.98 -59.81
C ALA A 460 0.45 -25.81 -60.34
N ALA A 461 0.32 -24.80 -59.47
CA ALA A 461 0.48 -23.33 -59.63
C ALA A 461 -0.16 -22.54 -60.80
N ALA A 462 -0.94 -21.49 -60.49
CA ALA A 462 -0.79 -20.13 -61.05
C ALA A 462 -1.79 -19.13 -60.45
N SER A 463 -1.35 -17.87 -60.39
CA SER A 463 -2.05 -16.69 -59.89
C SER A 463 -2.58 -15.83 -61.06
N GLY A 464 -3.76 -15.21 -60.88
CA GLY A 464 -3.98 -13.80 -61.26
C GLY A 464 -4.91 -13.44 -62.42
N LYS A 465 -5.80 -12.45 -62.13
CA LYS A 465 -6.53 -11.49 -63.00
C LYS A 465 -7.69 -12.05 -63.83
N GLY A 466 -8.84 -11.40 -64.05
CA GLY A 466 -9.49 -10.11 -63.72
C GLY A 466 -11.01 -10.33 -63.97
N ALA A 467 -11.99 -9.43 -63.83
CA ALA A 467 -12.06 -7.98 -63.92
C ALA A 467 -13.42 -7.49 -63.33
N LYS A 468 -13.43 -6.22 -62.87
CA LYS A 468 -14.57 -5.33 -62.50
C LYS A 468 -15.51 -5.07 -63.73
N PRO A 469 -16.69 -4.37 -63.67
CA PRO A 469 -16.96 -3.18 -62.86
C PRO A 469 -18.39 -2.99 -62.26
N GLU A 470 -18.42 -2.01 -61.37
CA GLU A 470 -19.52 -1.23 -60.76
C GLU A 470 -20.10 -0.22 -61.78
N PRO A 471 -21.33 0.32 -61.59
CA PRO A 471 -21.40 1.74 -61.19
C PRO A 471 -22.57 2.13 -60.25
N GLU A 472 -22.27 3.09 -59.36
CA GLU A 472 -23.09 4.12 -58.68
C GLU A 472 -23.73 5.13 -59.69
N PRO A 473 -24.31 6.30 -59.32
CA PRO A 473 -25.24 6.73 -58.25
C PRO A 473 -26.37 7.70 -58.76
N GLU A 474 -27.30 8.19 -57.93
CA GLU A 474 -27.77 9.60 -58.02
C GLU A 474 -28.52 10.17 -56.78
N ARG A 475 -28.52 11.51 -56.72
CA ARG A 475 -28.65 12.49 -55.62
C ARG A 475 -30.06 12.77 -55.03
N ALA A 476 -30.02 13.41 -53.84
CA ALA A 476 -31.09 14.15 -53.11
C ALA A 476 -31.54 15.47 -53.81
N PRO A 477 -32.56 16.24 -53.32
CA PRO A 477 -32.56 17.08 -52.08
C PRO A 477 -33.96 17.12 -51.37
N GLY A 478 -34.30 17.78 -50.25
CA GLY A 478 -33.73 18.78 -49.34
C GLY A 478 -34.81 19.22 -48.29
N ASP A 479 -34.41 20.13 -47.40
CA ASP A 479 -35.19 21.03 -46.51
C ASP A 479 -35.70 20.58 -45.11
N GLY A 480 -35.18 21.26 -44.07
CA GLY A 480 -35.75 21.42 -42.72
C GLY A 480 -36.75 22.60 -42.65
N PRO A 481 -37.03 23.28 -41.50
CA PRO A 481 -36.27 23.33 -40.23
C PRO A 481 -37.09 23.42 -38.90
N ALA A 482 -36.35 23.56 -37.77
CA ALA A 482 -36.62 24.40 -36.56
C ALA A 482 -37.31 23.83 -35.27
N PRO A 483 -37.02 24.42 -34.06
CA PRO A 483 -36.76 23.69 -32.80
C PRO A 483 -37.39 24.24 -31.47
N LEU A 484 -36.95 23.68 -30.31
CA LEU A 484 -36.91 24.21 -28.91
C LEU A 484 -38.24 24.29 -28.08
N PRO A 485 -38.26 24.42 -26.71
CA PRO A 485 -37.22 25.02 -25.85
C PRO A 485 -36.93 24.43 -24.45
N VAL A 486 -35.87 25.01 -23.87
CA VAL A 486 -35.35 24.98 -22.49
C VAL A 486 -35.95 26.18 -21.72
N ALA A 487 -36.14 26.08 -20.40
CA ALA A 487 -36.40 27.24 -19.55
C ALA A 487 -35.53 27.22 -18.29
N SER A 488 -34.82 28.33 -18.10
CA SER A 488 -34.09 28.76 -16.91
C SER A 488 -34.88 29.90 -16.28
N LEU A 489 -34.98 29.95 -14.95
CA LEU A 489 -35.34 31.14 -14.19
C LEU A 489 -34.44 31.25 -12.96
N ALA A 490 -33.73 32.37 -12.88
CA ALA A 490 -33.09 32.88 -11.68
C ALA A 490 -33.69 34.26 -11.37
N THR A 491 -33.86 34.52 -10.07
CA THR A 491 -33.89 35.81 -9.31
C THR A 491 -35.11 35.98 -8.42
N GLY A 492 -34.84 36.25 -7.14
CA GLY A 492 -35.82 36.58 -6.11
C GLY A 492 -35.14 36.67 -4.75
N ALA A 493 -34.79 37.88 -4.34
CA ALA A 493 -34.11 38.22 -3.10
C ALA A 493 -35.03 38.17 -1.86
N ALA A 494 -34.38 38.27 -0.69
CA ALA A 494 -34.87 38.68 0.62
C ALA A 494 -35.61 37.64 1.50
N SER A 495 -35.00 37.31 2.65
CA SER A 495 -35.49 37.71 4.00
C SER A 495 -34.99 36.74 5.08
N ALA A 496 -34.09 37.22 5.96
CA ALA A 496 -34.03 36.77 7.35
C ALA A 496 -34.83 37.79 8.18
N PRO A 497 -35.47 37.39 9.30
CA PRO A 497 -34.78 37.59 10.58
C PRO A 497 -35.13 36.61 11.73
N ALA A 498 -34.26 36.67 12.76
CA ALA A 498 -34.51 36.54 14.21
C ALA A 498 -35.13 35.23 14.76
N SER A 499 -34.41 34.42 15.54
CA SER A 499 -34.05 34.62 16.96
C SER A 499 -35.25 34.69 17.91
N ALA A 500 -35.41 33.67 18.76
CA ALA A 500 -36.05 33.84 20.07
C ALA A 500 -35.45 32.89 21.12
N PRO A 501 -35.43 33.30 22.41
CA PRO A 501 -34.46 32.87 23.42
C PRO A 501 -35.08 32.06 24.57
N VAL A 502 -34.28 31.26 25.30
CA VAL A 502 -34.67 30.67 26.59
C VAL A 502 -33.40 30.48 27.47
N PRO A 503 -33.48 30.40 28.82
CA PRO A 503 -33.16 31.46 29.79
C PRO A 503 -32.05 31.02 30.81
N PRO A 504 -31.73 31.76 31.89
CA PRO A 504 -30.44 31.65 32.58
C PRO A 504 -30.40 30.66 33.77
N ALA A 505 -29.18 30.16 34.02
CA ALA A 505 -28.53 29.76 35.27
C ALA A 505 -29.28 28.91 36.32
N ALA A 506 -28.67 27.77 36.66
CA ALA A 506 -28.76 27.18 37.99
C ALA A 506 -27.35 26.95 38.55
N ARG A 507 -26.98 27.76 39.55
CA ARG A 507 -25.85 27.56 40.45
C ARG A 507 -26.19 26.40 41.39
N ILE A 508 -25.28 25.45 41.56
CA ILE A 508 -25.24 24.60 42.75
C ILE A 508 -23.78 24.51 43.26
N PHE A 509 -23.57 25.29 44.33
CA PHE A 509 -22.82 25.04 45.56
C PHE A 509 -21.59 24.10 45.55
N VAL A 510 -20.45 24.72 45.87
CA VAL A 510 -19.18 24.13 46.30
C VAL A 510 -19.20 23.97 47.82
N PRO A 511 -18.71 22.85 48.40
CA PRO A 511 -18.14 22.84 49.74
C PRO A 511 -16.61 22.91 49.68
N ASP A 512 -16.06 23.86 50.44
CA ASP A 512 -14.63 24.13 50.64
C ASP A 512 -13.82 22.92 51.12
N GLY A 513 -12.54 22.90 50.71
CA GLY A 513 -11.51 22.01 51.24
C GLY A 513 -10.17 22.18 50.53
N ASP A 514 -9.31 23.02 51.12
CA ASP A 514 -7.85 23.13 50.96
C ASP A 514 -7.31 23.96 49.77
N GLU A 515 -7.11 25.26 50.05
CA GLU A 515 -6.27 26.19 49.31
C GLU A 515 -4.78 25.86 49.52
N ASP A 516 -4.07 25.55 48.43
CA ASP A 516 -2.71 26.04 48.10
C ASP A 516 -2.12 25.20 46.96
N PHE A 517 -2.52 25.48 45.70
CA PHE A 517 -1.72 25.11 44.53
C PHE A 517 -2.19 25.89 43.29
N ALA A 518 -1.57 27.06 43.04
CA ALA A 518 -1.73 27.79 41.78
C ALA A 518 -0.57 27.43 40.82
N PRO A 519 -0.82 26.76 39.67
CA PRO A 519 0.24 26.32 38.77
C PRO A 519 0.42 27.30 37.61
N TYR A 520 0.84 28.53 37.87
CA TYR A 520 1.32 29.46 36.83
C TYR A 520 2.32 30.46 37.41
N ASP A 521 3.58 30.04 37.50
CA ASP A 521 4.68 30.95 37.84
C ASP A 521 5.94 30.58 37.07
N PHE A 522 5.88 30.68 35.73
CA PHE A 522 7.06 30.60 34.86
C PHE A 522 6.83 31.42 33.58
N LEU A 523 6.89 32.73 33.69
CA LEU A 523 7.20 33.61 32.56
C LEU A 523 8.19 34.69 33.05
N PRO A 524 9.41 34.78 32.50
CA PRO A 524 10.29 35.91 32.78
C PRO A 524 9.74 37.16 32.09
N THR A 525 9.26 38.12 32.88
CA THR A 525 9.00 39.48 32.43
C THR A 525 10.29 40.27 32.54
N ASP A 526 11.00 40.47 31.43
CA ASP A 526 11.71 41.73 31.21
C ASP A 526 11.86 42.05 29.71
N PRO A 527 11.69 43.33 29.32
CA PRO A 527 11.57 43.75 27.93
C PRO A 527 12.94 44.01 27.28
N TRP A 528 13.19 43.38 26.14
CA TRP A 528 14.40 43.61 25.34
C TRP A 528 14.23 44.77 24.37
N HIS A 529 14.55 46.00 24.81
CA HIS A 529 15.03 47.07 23.93
C HIS A 529 15.99 47.99 24.70
N GLU A 530 16.91 48.60 23.95
CA GLU A 530 17.92 49.60 24.36
C GLU A 530 19.32 49.07 24.71
N ARG A 531 20.18 49.05 23.70
CA ARG A 531 21.64 49.15 23.88
C ARG A 531 22.12 50.40 23.13
N THR A 532 21.98 51.56 23.76
CA THR A 532 22.66 52.80 23.36
C THR A 532 23.32 53.46 24.56
N ALA A 533 24.65 53.52 24.48
CA ALA A 533 25.59 54.49 25.08
C ALA A 533 25.47 54.84 26.57
N ARG A 534 26.60 54.73 27.30
CA ARG A 534 27.31 55.87 27.95
C ARG A 534 28.59 55.43 28.73
N PRO A 535 29.45 56.39 29.15
CA PRO A 535 30.91 56.29 29.15
C PRO A 535 31.56 56.18 30.54
N GLY A 536 32.87 55.90 30.53
CA GLY A 536 33.86 56.67 31.30
C GLY A 536 34.22 56.21 32.71
N GLU A 537 35.50 56.45 33.03
CA GLU A 537 36.19 56.34 34.33
C GLU A 537 36.63 54.93 34.76
N ALA A 538 37.84 54.67 35.24
CA ALA A 538 39.10 55.41 35.32
C ALA A 538 40.20 54.36 35.64
N GLY A 539 41.47 54.68 35.32
CA GLY A 539 42.62 53.78 35.49
C GLY A 539 42.98 53.43 36.95
N PRO A 540 44.14 52.76 37.17
CA PRO A 540 45.39 53.54 37.15
C PRO A 540 46.63 52.86 36.54
N SER A 541 47.46 53.73 35.94
CA SER A 541 48.93 53.84 35.84
C SER A 541 49.90 52.67 36.14
N GLY A 542 50.92 52.61 35.26
CA GLY A 542 52.33 52.23 35.55
C GLY A 542 52.74 50.92 34.89
N THR A 543 53.83 50.78 34.12
CA THR A 543 55.06 51.56 33.95
C THR A 543 55.74 51.17 32.62
N LYS A 544 56.55 52.09 32.10
CA LYS A 544 57.45 52.01 30.93
C LYS A 544 58.42 50.81 30.99
N ASP A 545 58.86 50.31 29.82
CA ASP A 545 60.20 50.59 29.27
C ASP A 545 60.45 49.95 27.87
N PRO A 546 61.49 50.36 27.11
CA PRO A 546 61.39 50.62 25.68
C PRO A 546 62.33 49.77 24.78
N SER A 547 62.34 50.13 23.49
CA SER A 547 63.38 49.91 22.47
C SER A 547 63.52 48.54 21.82
N SER A 548 63.06 48.43 20.57
CA SER A 548 63.89 48.19 19.36
C SER A 548 63.05 48.46 18.11
#